data_AF-M4VFW9-F1
#
_entry.id   AF-M4VFW9-F1
#
_cell.length_a   1.000
_cell.length_b   1.000
_cell.length_c   1.000
_cell.angle_alpha   90.00
_cell.angle_beta   90.00
_cell.angle_gamma   90.00
#
_symmetry.space_group_name_H-M   'P 1'
#
loop_
_entity.id
_entity.type
_entity.pdbx_description
1 polymer ?
#
loop_
_entity_poly.entity_id
_entity_poly.type
_entity_poly.pdbx_seq_one_letter_code
_entity_poly.pdbx_strand_id
1 'polypeptide(L)'
;MTDTTQFNEIMPETDDRVICVRVDKPISGEGYKTQFLPLAQKMVTDQGEIRLVILFEKFQGWEEEAAMADLASTLFLAQHLKKLAIVNLPEKMVQYIGMRQAALKTDLRIFNPDQFQDALAWVRI
;
A
#
# COMPACT_ATOMS: atom_id res chain seq x y z
N MET A 1 -12.62 20.01 8.53
CA MET A 1 -12.79 19.00 7.47
C MET A 1 -11.45 18.93 6.78
N THR A 2 -10.66 17.89 7.04
CA THR A 2 -9.34 17.73 6.40
C THR A 2 -9.60 17.37 4.94
N ASP A 3 -9.07 18.17 4.03
CA ASP A 3 -9.26 18.00 2.60
C ASP A 3 -8.52 16.73 2.14
N THR A 4 -9.24 15.62 2.05
CA THR A 4 -8.66 14.32 1.65
C THR A 4 -8.23 14.28 0.18
N THR A 5 -8.49 15.34 -0.59
CA THR A 5 -8.11 15.41 -2.01
C THR A 5 -6.62 15.65 -2.24
N GLN A 6 -5.86 16.01 -1.20
CA GLN A 6 -4.43 16.31 -1.34
C GLN A 6 -3.56 15.08 -1.59
N PHE A 7 -3.95 13.91 -1.07
CA PHE A 7 -3.12 12.68 -1.09
C PHE A 7 -3.76 11.54 -1.90
N ASN A 8 -3.03 10.43 -2.00
CA ASN A 8 -3.57 9.17 -2.50
C ASN A 8 -4.74 8.71 -1.63
N GLU A 9 -5.73 8.09 -2.25
CA GLU A 9 -7.00 7.81 -1.56
C GLU A 9 -6.98 6.47 -0.85
N ILE A 10 -7.50 6.45 0.38
CA ILE A 10 -7.94 5.23 1.05
C ILE A 10 -9.33 4.89 0.51
N MET A 11 -9.41 3.79 -0.24
CA MET A 11 -10.61 3.40 -0.98
C MET A 11 -11.71 2.86 -0.04
N PRO A 12 -13.00 2.95 -0.42
CA PRO A 12 -14.12 2.45 0.38
C PRO A 12 -14.12 0.93 0.60
N GLU A 13 -13.37 0.16 -0.18
CA GLU A 13 -13.13 -1.27 0.02
C GLU A 13 -12.22 -1.57 1.22
N THR A 14 -11.63 -0.54 1.84
CA THR A 14 -10.90 -0.67 3.09
C THR A 14 -11.83 -1.08 4.23
N ASP A 15 -11.46 -2.14 4.94
CA ASP A 15 -12.19 -2.67 6.08
C ASP A 15 -11.22 -3.16 7.17
N ASP A 16 -11.75 -3.84 8.20
CA ASP A 16 -10.95 -4.35 9.33
C ASP A 16 -9.90 -5.41 8.91
N ARG A 17 -10.02 -5.95 7.70
CA ARG A 17 -9.18 -7.04 7.17
C ARG A 17 -8.21 -6.59 6.09
N VAL A 18 -8.51 -5.55 5.32
CA VAL A 18 -7.67 -5.08 4.21
C VAL A 18 -7.67 -3.56 4.08
N ILE A 19 -6.49 -2.99 3.85
CA ILE A 19 -6.32 -1.58 3.48
C ILE A 19 -6.24 -1.51 1.95
N CYS A 20 -7.07 -0.66 1.34
CA CYS A 20 -7.09 -0.45 -0.10
C CYS A 20 -6.66 0.99 -0.40
N VAL A 21 -5.58 1.15 -1.18
CA VAL A 21 -5.03 2.46 -1.53
C VAL A 21 -5.06 2.65 -3.04
N ARG A 22 -5.64 3.77 -3.48
CA ARG A 22 -5.61 4.21 -4.87
C ARG A 22 -4.55 5.28 -5.07
N VAL A 23 -3.58 4.97 -5.93
CA VAL A 23 -2.47 5.86 -6.28
C VAL A 23 -2.78 6.55 -7.61
N ASP A 24 -3.27 7.78 -7.50
CA ASP A 24 -3.56 8.69 -8.60
C ASP A 24 -2.69 9.97 -8.56
N LYS A 25 -1.99 10.18 -7.43
CA LYS A 25 -1.15 11.34 -7.12
C LYS A 25 0.28 10.91 -6.78
N PRO A 26 1.25 11.85 -6.73
CA PRO A 26 2.56 11.56 -6.16
C PRO A 26 2.41 10.94 -4.77
N ILE A 27 3.19 9.89 -4.49
CA ILE A 27 3.23 9.31 -3.14
C ILE A 27 3.88 10.33 -2.22
N SER A 28 3.09 10.84 -1.25
CA SER A 28 3.51 11.84 -0.27
C SER A 28 3.81 11.22 1.09
N GLY A 29 4.86 11.74 1.74
CA GLY A 29 5.21 11.35 3.11
C GLY A 29 4.16 11.79 4.14
N GLU A 30 3.48 12.92 3.90
CA GLU A 30 2.42 13.41 4.78
C GLU A 30 1.16 12.55 4.67
N GLY A 31 0.71 12.22 3.45
CA GLY A 31 -0.41 11.30 3.24
C GLY A 31 -0.13 9.91 3.85
N TYR A 32 1.10 9.43 3.73
CA TYR A 32 1.53 8.20 4.40
C TYR A 32 1.36 8.28 5.93
N LYS A 33 1.82 9.35 6.58
CA LYS A 33 1.77 9.51 8.05
C LYS A 33 0.36 9.79 8.57
N THR A 34 -0.43 10.56 7.85
CA THR A 34 -1.73 11.06 8.31
C THR A 34 -2.90 10.15 7.93
N GLN A 35 -2.80 9.40 6.83
CA GLN A 35 -3.88 8.54 6.34
C GLN A 35 -3.54 7.06 6.47
N PHE A 36 -2.41 6.62 5.93
CA PHE A 36 -2.09 5.19 5.84
C PHE A 36 -1.58 4.61 7.16
N LEU A 37 -0.62 5.25 7.81
CA LEU A 37 0.04 4.72 9.00
C LEU A 37 -0.91 4.45 10.18
N PRO A 38 -1.89 5.32 10.50
CA PRO A 38 -2.87 5.05 11.56
C PRO A 38 -3.73 3.81 11.26
N LEU A 39 -4.13 3.60 10.00
CA LEU A 39 -4.88 2.42 9.58
C LEU A 39 -4.05 1.15 9.71
N ALA A 40 -2.79 1.21 9.28
CA ALA A 40 -1.85 0.09 9.42
C ALA A 40 -1.62 -0.29 10.90
N GLN A 41 -1.43 0.70 11.78
CA GLN A 41 -1.27 0.47 13.23
C GLN A 41 -2.52 -0.13 13.86
N LYS A 42 -3.70 0.38 13.52
CA LYS A 42 -4.98 -0.18 13.97
C LYS A 42 -5.13 -1.64 13.51
N MET A 43 -4.88 -1.92 12.23
CA MET A 43 -4.97 -3.27 11.68
C MET A 43 -4.00 -4.24 12.36
N VAL A 44 -2.77 -3.81 12.65
CA VAL A 44 -1.83 -4.65 13.42
C VAL A 44 -2.32 -4.89 14.84
N THR A 45 -2.90 -3.88 15.48
CA THR A 45 -3.44 -4.04 16.84
C THR A 45 -4.63 -5.00 16.87
N ASP A 46 -5.51 -4.94 15.88
CA ASP A 46 -6.74 -5.74 15.84
C ASP A 46 -6.53 -7.14 15.26
N GLN A 47 -5.64 -7.29 14.28
CA GLN A 47 -5.46 -8.52 13.49
C GLN A 47 -4.06 -9.14 13.62
N GLY A 48 -3.07 -8.42 14.15
CA GLY A 48 -1.67 -8.85 14.24
C GLY A 48 -0.87 -8.75 12.94
N GLU A 49 -1.54 -8.50 11.81
CA GLU A 49 -0.97 -8.49 10.47
C GLU A 49 -1.59 -7.42 9.58
N ILE A 50 -0.83 -6.95 8.59
CA ILE A 50 -1.27 -5.99 7.57
C ILE A 50 -1.52 -6.74 6.27
N ARG A 51 -2.65 -6.42 5.66
CA ARG A 51 -3.07 -6.89 4.34
C ARG A 51 -3.40 -5.66 3.50
N LEU A 52 -2.73 -5.55 2.35
CA LEU A 52 -2.74 -4.32 1.55
C LEU A 52 -3.03 -4.61 0.08
N VAL A 53 -3.90 -3.79 -0.50
CA VAL A 53 -4.11 -3.69 -1.95
C VAL A 53 -3.70 -2.28 -2.38
N ILE A 54 -2.82 -2.18 -3.37
CA ILE A 54 -2.44 -0.91 -4.00
C ILE A 54 -2.91 -0.93 -5.45
N LEU A 55 -3.83 -0.03 -5.80
CA LEU A 55 -4.25 0.22 -7.17
C LEU A 55 -3.51 1.42 -7.72
N PHE A 56 -2.65 1.22 -8.73
CA PHE A 56 -2.02 2.31 -9.45
C PHE A 56 -2.92 2.76 -10.60
N GLU A 57 -3.66 3.86 -10.42
CA GLU A 57 -4.42 4.47 -11.51
C GLU A 57 -3.51 5.38 -12.36
N LYS A 58 -2.68 6.19 -11.69
CA LYS A 58 -1.70 7.06 -12.36
C LYS A 58 -0.48 7.26 -11.48
N PHE A 59 0.62 6.59 -11.81
CA PHE A 59 1.85 6.74 -11.03
C PHE A 59 2.70 7.92 -11.48
N GLN A 60 2.64 9.00 -10.70
CA GLN A 60 3.37 10.24 -10.95
C GLN A 60 4.76 10.28 -10.28
N GLY A 61 5.13 9.24 -9.54
CA GLY A 61 6.37 9.20 -8.75
C GLY A 61 6.09 9.39 -7.26
N TRP A 62 7.13 9.81 -6.55
CA TRP A 62 7.14 10.10 -5.12
C TRP A 62 7.70 11.50 -4.93
N GLU A 63 7.21 12.21 -3.91
CA GLU A 63 7.85 13.45 -3.46
C GLU A 63 9.28 13.12 -2.99
N GLU A 64 10.25 14.01 -3.21
CA GLU A 64 11.65 13.80 -2.78
C GLU A 64 11.76 13.48 -1.28
N GLU A 65 10.82 14.01 -0.48
CA GLU A 65 10.71 13.81 0.97
C GLU A 65 9.94 12.52 1.33
N ALA A 66 9.13 11.97 0.43
CA ALA A 66 8.40 10.71 0.64
C ALA A 66 9.31 9.48 0.55
N ALA A 67 10.48 9.62 -0.07
CA ALA A 67 11.54 8.62 -0.05
C ALA A 67 12.13 8.40 1.35
N MET A 68 11.82 9.28 2.31
CA MET A 68 12.19 9.17 3.72
C MET A 68 11.02 8.60 4.55
N ALA A 69 10.52 7.43 4.18
CA ALA A 69 9.82 6.60 5.16
C ALA A 69 10.82 6.31 6.28
N ASP A 70 10.60 6.89 7.46
CA ASP A 70 11.50 6.66 8.61
C ASP A 70 11.71 5.16 8.81
N LEU A 71 12.94 4.78 9.18
CA LEU A 71 13.37 3.39 9.27
C LEU A 71 12.40 2.56 10.13
N ALA A 72 11.82 3.16 11.17
CA ALA A 72 10.83 2.50 12.03
C ALA A 72 9.55 2.12 11.27
N SER A 73 9.05 2.99 10.39
CA SER A 73 7.87 2.71 9.56
C SER A 73 8.14 1.59 8.55
N THR A 74 9.33 1.59 7.95
CA THR A 74 9.75 0.53 7.03
C THR A 74 9.89 -0.81 7.74
N LEU A 75 10.49 -0.84 8.93
CA LEU A 75 10.63 -2.04 9.74
C LEU A 75 9.26 -2.56 10.23
N PHE A 76 8.39 -1.66 10.69
CA PHE A 76 7.03 -2.00 11.12
C PHE A 76 6.26 -2.68 9.99
N LEU A 77 6.25 -2.09 8.79
CA LEU A 77 5.61 -2.73 7.64
C LEU A 77 6.27 -4.05 7.28
N ALA A 78 7.61 -4.13 7.24
CA ALA A 78 8.30 -5.37 6.91
C ALA A 78 8.01 -6.52 7.90
N GLN A 79 7.74 -6.20 9.17
CA GLN A 79 7.42 -7.19 10.21
C GLN A 79 5.97 -7.67 10.15
N HIS A 80 5.02 -6.79 9.82
CA HIS A 80 3.60 -7.10 9.90
C HIS A 80 2.90 -7.31 8.56
N LEU A 81 3.50 -6.90 7.44
CA LEU A 81 2.90 -7.02 6.11
C LEU A 81 2.87 -8.49 5.66
N LYS A 82 1.69 -9.09 5.76
CA LYS A 82 1.45 -10.49 5.42
C LYS A 82 1.16 -10.68 3.94
N LYS A 83 0.26 -9.86 3.39
CA LYS A 83 -0.17 -9.91 1.99
C LYS A 83 -0.14 -8.53 1.35
N LEU A 84 0.39 -8.47 0.14
CA LEU A 84 0.40 -7.29 -0.70
C LEU A 84 -0.07 -7.64 -2.11
N ALA A 85 -1.22 -7.12 -2.51
CA ALA A 85 -1.62 -7.10 -3.91
C ALA A 85 -1.30 -5.75 -4.54
N ILE A 86 -0.71 -5.78 -5.73
CA ILE A 86 -0.49 -4.59 -6.54
C ILE A 86 -1.26 -4.74 -7.84
N VAL A 87 -2.16 -3.81 -8.11
CA VAL A 87 -2.98 -3.76 -9.31
C VAL A 87 -2.42 -2.67 -10.22
N ASN A 88 -2.19 -3.00 -11.49
CA ASN A 88 -1.64 -2.10 -12.51
C ASN A 88 -0.22 -1.56 -12.16
N LEU A 89 0.68 -2.46 -11.72
CA LEU A 89 2.05 -2.06 -11.35
C LEU A 89 2.76 -1.33 -12.52
N PRO A 90 3.26 -0.10 -12.32
CA PRO A 90 3.99 0.62 -13.36
C PRO A 90 5.28 -0.12 -13.77
N GLU A 91 5.60 -0.17 -15.06
CA GLU A 91 6.79 -0.89 -15.56
C GLU A 91 8.10 -0.44 -14.88
N LYS A 92 8.26 0.87 -14.66
CA LYS A 92 9.42 1.44 -13.94
C LYS A 92 9.56 0.97 -12.50
N MET A 93 8.52 0.38 -11.91
CA MET A 93 8.49 -0.15 -10.55
C MET A 93 8.72 -1.66 -10.48
N VAL A 94 8.63 -2.39 -11.60
CA VAL A 94 8.73 -3.86 -11.62
C VAL A 94 10.05 -4.34 -11.03
N GLN A 95 11.17 -3.76 -11.47
CA GLN A 95 12.50 -4.12 -10.96
C GLN A 95 12.65 -3.78 -9.46
N TYR A 96 12.16 -2.61 -9.05
CA TYR A 96 12.22 -2.17 -7.66
C TYR A 96 11.44 -3.10 -6.72
N ILE A 97 10.22 -3.49 -7.11
CA ILE A 97 9.39 -4.43 -6.35
C ILE A 97 10.02 -5.82 -6.33
N GLY A 98 10.51 -6.32 -7.46
CA GLY A 98 11.13 -7.65 -7.54
C GLY A 98 12.35 -7.79 -6.61
N MET A 99 13.20 -6.77 -6.51
CA MET A 99 14.34 -6.78 -5.59
C MET A 99 13.90 -6.80 -4.11
N ARG A 100 12.83 -6.07 -3.77
CA ARG A 100 12.33 -5.99 -2.39
C ARG A 100 11.51 -7.21 -1.97
N GLN A 101 10.82 -7.87 -2.90
CA GLN A 101 10.06 -9.08 -2.62
C GLN A 101 10.95 -10.18 -2.04
N ALA A 102 12.18 -10.34 -2.56
CA ALA A 102 13.12 -11.33 -2.03
C ALA A 102 13.54 -11.06 -0.57
N ALA A 103 13.46 -9.80 -0.12
CA ALA A 103 13.82 -9.40 1.23
C ALA A 103 12.63 -9.42 2.22
N LEU A 104 11.39 -9.37 1.72
CA LEU A 104 10.19 -9.32 2.53
C LEU A 104 9.60 -10.72 2.72
N LYS A 105 9.15 -11.04 3.94
CA LYS A 105 8.36 -12.26 4.23
C LYS A 105 6.88 -12.11 3.85
N THR A 106 6.61 -11.26 2.86
CA THR A 106 5.28 -10.87 2.41
C THR A 106 4.89 -11.73 1.21
N ASP A 107 3.67 -12.28 1.24
CA ASP A 107 3.08 -12.87 0.04
C ASP A 107 2.64 -11.73 -0.89
N LEU A 108 3.35 -11.56 -2.00
CA LEU A 108 3.16 -10.45 -2.94
C LEU A 108 2.63 -10.99 -4.26
N ARG A 109 1.56 -10.37 -4.76
CA ARG A 109 0.99 -10.70 -6.08
C ARG A 109 0.67 -9.46 -6.89
N ILE A 110 1.01 -9.49 -8.18
CA ILE A 110 0.72 -8.42 -9.13
C ILE A 110 -0.47 -8.86 -9.98
N PHE A 111 -1.38 -7.93 -10.23
CA PHE A 111 -2.64 -8.11 -10.96
C PHE A 111 -2.75 -7.07 -12.08
N ASN A 112 -3.43 -7.45 -13.15
CA ASN A 112 -3.75 -6.54 -14.25
C ASN A 112 -4.80 -5.50 -13.84
N PRO A 113 -4.94 -4.37 -14.58
CA PRO A 113 -5.85 -3.28 -14.20
C PRO A 113 -7.31 -3.71 -14.01
N ASP A 114 -7.77 -4.69 -14.78
CA ASP A 114 -9.12 -5.24 -14.76
C ASP A 114 -9.36 -6.26 -13.63
N GLN A 115 -8.31 -6.63 -12.89
CA GLN A 115 -8.34 -7.68 -11.86
C GLN A 115 -8.36 -7.13 -10.44
N PHE A 116 -8.83 -5.89 -10.23
CA PHE A 116 -8.91 -5.29 -8.89
C PHE A 116 -9.76 -6.13 -7.91
N GLN A 117 -10.88 -6.68 -8.37
CA GLN A 117 -11.74 -7.53 -7.53
C GLN A 117 -11.08 -8.85 -7.17
N ASP A 118 -10.32 -9.45 -8.10
CA ASP A 118 -9.55 -10.67 -7.84
C ASP A 118 -8.44 -10.42 -6.82
N ALA A 119 -7.76 -9.26 -6.92
CA ALA A 119 -6.75 -8.83 -5.97
C ALA A 119 -7.33 -8.69 -4.56
N LEU A 120 -8.47 -8.02 -4.45
CA LEU A 120 -9.16 -7.81 -3.19
C LEU A 120 -9.59 -9.14 -2.55
N ALA A 121 -10.17 -10.06 -3.34
CA ALA A 121 -10.53 -11.39 -2.87
C ALA A 121 -9.31 -12.17 -2.38
N TRP A 122 -8.21 -12.15 -3.15
CA TRP A 122 -6.99 -12.88 -2.81
C TRP A 122 -6.31 -12.38 -1.52
N VAL A 123 -6.31 -11.07 -1.28
CA VAL A 123 -5.73 -10.48 -0.06
C VAL A 123 -6.53 -10.86 1.19
N ARG A 124 -7.84 -11.08 1.08
CA ARG A 124 -8.73 -11.41 2.22
C ARG A 124 -8.66 -12.86 2.69
N ILE A 125 -8.28 -13.79 1.82
CA ILE A 125 -8.07 -15.22 2.14
C ILE A 125 -6.87 -15.38 3.07
#